data_AF-A0A8H4S4E4-F1
#
_entry.id   AF-A0A8H4S4E4-F1
#
_cell.length_a   1.000
_cell.length_b   1.000
_cell.length_c   1.000
_cell.angle_alpha   90.00
_cell.angle_beta   90.00
_cell.angle_gamma   90.00
#
_symmetry.space_group_name_H-M   'P 1'
#
loop_
_entity.id
_entity.type
_entity.pdbx_description
1 polymer ?
#
loop_
_entity_poly.entity_id
_entity_poly.type
_entity_poly.pdbx_seq_one_letter_code
_entity_poly.pdbx_strand_id
1 'polypeptide(L)'
;MRKAMVEDDILTEPLVLDILQPCEVGFMSREKGCVFQGRRGSQVITILEYSPLQEQRADLLQALRQVASHALSYEQHGTLSFWVLEHAAKQDNQDVVVFGRFTDDAAYHAHRSSALVSGLQ
;
A
#
# COMPACT_ATOMS: atom_id res chain seq x y z
N MET A 1 50.95 -10.43 -1.31
CA MET A 1 50.04 -9.27 -1.33
C MET A 1 48.61 -9.78 -1.39
N ARG A 2 47.85 -9.71 -0.29
CA ARG A 2 46.41 -9.94 -0.30
C ARG A 2 45.76 -8.56 -0.43
N LYS A 3 45.11 -8.28 -1.56
CA LYS A 3 44.25 -7.11 -1.73
C LYS A 3 43.09 -7.28 -0.75
N ALA A 4 42.93 -6.34 0.17
CA ALA A 4 41.74 -6.23 0.99
C ALA A 4 40.54 -6.09 0.05
N MET A 5 39.58 -6.99 0.19
CA MET A 5 38.27 -6.88 -0.44
C MET A 5 37.61 -5.62 0.11
N VAL A 6 37.11 -4.78 -0.79
CA VAL A 6 36.39 -3.55 -0.47
C VAL A 6 35.07 -3.95 0.21
N GLU A 7 35.07 -3.98 1.53
CA GLU A 7 33.87 -3.83 2.36
C GLU A 7 33.56 -2.33 2.39
N ASP A 8 32.79 -1.81 1.44
CA ASP A 8 32.23 -0.44 1.56
C ASP A 8 31.17 -0.14 0.47
N ASP A 9 30.22 -1.05 0.25
CA ASP A 9 29.08 -0.74 -0.65
C ASP A 9 27.73 -1.30 -0.19
N ILE A 10 27.63 -1.71 1.09
CA ILE A 10 26.36 -2.19 1.69
C ILE A 10 25.57 -1.03 2.32
N LEU A 11 26.12 0.19 2.31
CA LEU A 11 25.48 1.42 2.80
C LEU A 11 25.39 2.50 1.72
N THR A 12 25.25 2.09 0.46
CA THR A 12 24.71 3.00 -0.55
C THR A 12 23.36 3.49 -0.02
N GLU A 13 23.21 4.81 0.07
CA GLU A 13 22.01 5.52 0.52
C GLU A 13 20.73 4.78 0.10
N PRO A 14 19.68 4.68 0.95
CA PRO A 14 18.46 3.97 0.57
C PRO A 14 18.00 4.52 -0.78
N LEU A 15 18.14 3.68 -1.80
CA LEU A 15 18.09 4.08 -3.20
C LEU A 15 16.68 4.61 -3.46
N VAL A 16 16.55 5.93 -3.39
CA VAL A 16 15.40 6.72 -3.82
C VAL A 16 14.08 6.32 -3.13
N LEU A 17 13.77 6.95 -1.99
CA LEU A 17 12.40 6.95 -1.43
C LEU A 17 11.36 7.62 -2.38
N ASP A 18 11.81 8.30 -3.44
CA ASP A 18 10.98 8.96 -4.46
C ASP A 18 10.52 8.03 -5.60
N ILE A 19 10.59 6.71 -5.42
CA ILE A 19 10.15 5.76 -6.46
C ILE A 19 8.62 5.70 -6.58
N LEU A 20 7.90 5.83 -5.46
CA LEU A 20 6.45 5.66 -5.41
C LEU A 20 5.74 6.99 -5.15
N GLN A 21 4.80 7.34 -6.03
CA GLN A 21 3.96 8.54 -5.93
C GLN A 21 2.47 8.17 -5.81
N PRO A 22 1.67 8.90 -5.00
CA PRO A 22 0.23 8.69 -4.94
C PRO A 22 -0.45 8.97 -6.30
N CYS A 23 -1.40 8.12 -6.70
CA CYS A 23 -2.15 8.28 -7.96
C CYS A 23 -3.61 8.74 -7.77
N GLU A 24 -3.85 9.60 -6.78
CA GLU A 24 -5.18 10.12 -6.39
C GLU A 24 -6.18 9.05 -5.93
N VAL A 25 -5.78 7.78 -5.86
CA VAL A 25 -6.60 6.70 -5.31
C VAL A 25 -6.15 6.39 -3.90
N GLY A 26 -6.96 6.79 -2.94
CA GLY A 26 -6.70 6.48 -1.54
C GLY A 26 -7.37 7.44 -0.58
N PHE A 27 -7.24 7.13 0.70
CA PHE A 27 -7.68 7.97 1.81
C PHE A 27 -6.83 7.69 3.05
N MET A 28 -6.83 8.66 3.94
CA MET A 28 -6.39 8.50 5.32
C MET A 28 -7.50 9.02 6.22
N SER A 29 -8.08 8.12 7.03
CA SER A 29 -9.08 8.55 7.99
C SER A 29 -8.42 9.45 9.03
N ARG A 30 -9.09 10.57 9.34
CA ARG A 30 -8.70 11.49 10.42
C ARG A 30 -9.26 11.05 11.75
N GLU A 31 -10.23 10.14 11.74
CA GLU A 31 -10.84 9.59 12.94
C GLU A 31 -10.04 8.37 13.41
N LYS A 32 -9.77 8.34 14.73
CA LYS A 32 -9.12 7.25 15.48
C LYS A 32 -7.59 7.28 15.49
N GLY A 33 -7.11 8.16 16.37
CA GLY A 33 -6.02 7.85 17.29
C GLY A 33 -4.61 7.99 16.71
N CYS A 34 -3.74 8.57 17.53
CA CYS A 34 -2.31 8.53 17.29
C CYS A 34 -1.88 7.06 17.06
N VAL A 35 -1.00 6.80 16.09
CA VAL A 35 -0.41 5.46 15.82
C VAL A 35 0.21 4.86 17.10
N PHE A 36 0.58 5.71 18.05
CA PHE A 36 1.15 5.36 19.35
C PHE A 36 0.13 5.17 20.50
N GLN A 37 -1.18 5.35 20.24
CA GLN A 37 -2.24 5.22 21.26
C GLN A 37 -2.99 3.88 21.23
N GLY A 38 -2.71 3.00 20.27
CA GLY A 38 -3.19 1.62 20.28
C GLY A 38 -2.48 0.76 21.33
N ARG A 39 -3.09 -0.36 21.74
CA ARG A 39 -2.32 -1.42 22.43
C ARG A 39 -1.19 -1.84 21.49
N ARG A 40 0.06 -1.93 21.99
CA ARG A 40 1.21 -2.41 21.21
C ARG A 40 0.82 -3.66 20.42
N GLY A 41 1.01 -3.62 19.10
CA GLY A 41 0.83 -4.77 18.22
C GLY A 41 -0.60 -5.07 17.76
N SER A 42 -1.59 -4.19 17.98
CA SER A 42 -2.93 -4.44 17.44
C SER A 42 -3.05 -4.07 15.97
N GLN A 43 -2.43 -2.97 15.51
CA GLN A 43 -2.61 -2.51 14.14
C GLN A 43 -1.95 -3.42 13.11
N VAL A 44 -2.64 -3.64 11.99
CA VAL A 44 -2.12 -4.39 10.84
C VAL A 44 -1.82 -3.42 9.71
N ILE A 45 -0.62 -3.55 9.13
CA ILE A 45 -0.18 -2.82 7.95
C ILE A 45 0.09 -3.83 6.85
N THR A 46 -0.45 -3.59 5.67
CA THR A 46 -0.24 -4.43 4.49
C THR A 46 0.31 -3.63 3.34
N ILE A 47 1.21 -4.26 2.59
CA ILE A 47 1.71 -3.76 1.31
C ILE A 47 1.41 -4.85 0.29
N LEU A 48 0.64 -4.51 -0.74
CA LEU A 48 0.31 -5.40 -1.85
C LEU A 48 0.88 -4.82 -3.13
N GLU A 49 1.49 -5.65 -3.95
CA GLU A 49 2.10 -5.25 -5.21
C GLU A 49 1.34 -5.94 -6.35
N TYR A 50 0.98 -5.18 -7.38
CA TYR A 50 0.32 -5.65 -8.58
C TYR A 50 1.16 -5.28 -9.79
N SER A 51 1.39 -6.25 -10.68
CA SER A 51 2.10 -6.05 -11.95
C SER A 51 1.14 -6.28 -13.13
N PRO A 52 0.19 -5.35 -13.39
CA PRO A 52 -0.79 -5.51 -14.47
C PRO A 52 -0.14 -5.41 -15.84
N LEU A 53 -0.76 -6.04 -16.85
CA LEU A 53 -0.48 -5.70 -18.24
C LEU A 53 -0.90 -4.26 -18.53
N GLN A 54 -0.23 -3.60 -19.49
CA GLN A 54 -0.47 -2.19 -19.80
C GLN A 54 -1.94 -1.92 -20.15
N GLU A 55 -2.58 -2.80 -20.92
CA GLU A 55 -4.01 -2.68 -21.26
C GLU A 55 -4.97 -2.86 -20.07
N GLN A 56 -4.54 -3.54 -18.99
CA GLN A 56 -5.36 -3.83 -17.81
C GLN A 56 -5.16 -2.82 -16.68
N ARG A 57 -4.13 -1.97 -16.77
CA ARG A 57 -3.76 -1.02 -15.72
C ARG A 57 -4.89 -0.05 -15.36
N ALA A 58 -5.58 0.47 -16.37
CA ALA A 58 -6.70 1.39 -16.15
C ALA A 58 -7.86 0.71 -15.40
N ASP A 59 -8.19 -0.53 -15.75
CA ASP A 59 -9.23 -1.33 -15.10
C ASP A 59 -8.84 -1.67 -13.66
N LEU A 60 -7.58 -2.02 -13.41
CA LEU A 60 -7.06 -2.24 -12.05
C LEU A 60 -7.21 -0.98 -11.19
N LEU A 61 -6.78 0.19 -11.68
CA LEU A 61 -6.88 1.45 -10.94
C LEU A 61 -8.34 1.84 -10.68
N GLN A 62 -9.23 1.59 -11.64
CA GLN A 62 -10.67 1.78 -11.49
C GLN A 62 -11.22 0.90 -10.36
N ALA A 63 -10.87 -0.38 -10.33
CA ALA A 63 -11.32 -1.32 -9.32
C ALA A 63 -10.75 -0.98 -7.93
N LEU A 64 -9.46 -0.60 -7.84
CA LEU A 64 -8.84 -0.11 -6.61
C LEU A 64 -9.51 1.18 -6.10
N ARG A 65 -9.95 2.07 -7.00
CA ARG A 65 -10.73 3.26 -6.62
C ARG A 65 -12.09 2.90 -6.03
N GLN A 66 -12.74 1.87 -6.54
CA GLN A 66 -13.98 1.35 -5.95
C GLN A 66 -13.73 0.76 -4.56
N VAL A 67 -12.66 -0.02 -4.39
CA VAL A 67 -12.24 -0.54 -3.07
C VAL A 67 -11.96 0.59 -2.08
N ALA A 68 -11.18 1.60 -2.48
CA ALA A 68 -10.87 2.75 -1.63
C ALA A 68 -12.14 3.53 -1.23
N SER A 69 -13.04 3.76 -2.18
CA SER A 69 -14.32 4.45 -1.94
C SER A 69 -15.24 3.65 -1.02
N HIS A 70 -15.26 2.32 -1.18
CA HIS A 70 -16.02 1.43 -0.31
C HIS A 70 -15.44 1.43 1.11
N ALA A 71 -14.13 1.26 1.25
CA ALA A 71 -13.46 1.28 2.55
C ALA A 71 -13.59 2.63 3.27
N LEU A 72 -13.63 3.75 2.53
CA LEU A 72 -13.89 5.07 3.08
C LEU A 72 -15.36 5.26 3.51
N SER A 73 -16.32 4.80 2.70
CA SER A 73 -17.75 4.90 3.05
C SER A 73 -18.15 3.95 4.19
N TYR A 74 -17.34 2.92 4.47
CA TYR A 74 -17.48 1.98 5.58
C TYR A 74 -16.47 2.24 6.73
N GLU A 75 -16.30 3.50 7.15
CA GLU A 75 -15.46 3.93 8.30
C GLU A 75 -15.67 3.14 9.61
N GLN A 76 -16.74 2.34 9.71
CA GLN A 76 -17.09 1.54 10.88
C GLN A 76 -16.36 0.18 11.02
N HIS A 77 -15.56 -0.27 10.04
CA HIS A 77 -15.00 -1.65 10.05
C HIS A 77 -13.49 -1.73 10.30
N GLY A 78 -12.86 -0.62 10.71
CA GLY A 78 -11.46 -0.63 11.16
C GLY A 78 -10.40 -0.47 10.06
N THR A 79 -10.77 -0.09 8.83
CA THR A 79 -9.79 0.41 7.84
C THR A 79 -9.44 1.85 8.16
N LEU A 80 -8.15 2.13 8.43
CA LEU A 80 -7.65 3.42 8.87
C LEU A 80 -7.04 4.24 7.74
N SER A 81 -6.43 3.58 6.75
CA SER A 81 -5.93 4.23 5.54
C SER A 81 -5.77 3.21 4.43
N PHE A 82 -5.93 3.68 3.19
CA PHE A 82 -5.72 2.90 1.99
C PHE A 82 -5.09 3.83 0.94
N TRP A 83 -3.92 3.51 0.40
CA TRP A 83 -3.23 4.33 -0.58
C TRP A 83 -2.76 3.48 -1.73
N VAL A 84 -3.04 3.94 -2.96
CA VAL A 84 -2.49 3.37 -4.17
C VAL A 84 -1.37 4.27 -4.64
N LEU A 85 -0.22 3.65 -4.84
CA LEU A 85 1.02 4.28 -5.24
C LEU A 85 1.47 3.69 -6.56
N GLU A 86 2.04 4.53 -7.40
CA GLU A 86 2.58 4.17 -8.71
C GLU A 86 4.04 4.57 -8.78
N HIS A 87 4.80 3.91 -9.66
CA HIS A 87 6.17 4.33 -9.93
C HIS A 87 6.20 5.72 -10.57
N ALA A 88 7.18 6.53 -10.18
CA ALA A 88 7.44 7.82 -10.82
C ALA A 88 7.69 7.60 -12.33
N ALA A 89 7.14 8.47 -13.18
CA ALA A 89 7.13 8.36 -14.64
C ALA A 89 8.51 8.20 -15.33
N LYS A 90 9.61 8.32 -14.58
CA LYS A 90 10.98 8.06 -15.05
C LYS A 90 11.33 6.58 -15.13
N GLN A 91 10.53 5.71 -14.52
CA GLN A 91 10.68 4.26 -14.60
C GLN A 91 9.60 3.72 -15.54
N ASP A 92 10.00 2.90 -16.52
CA ASP A 92 9.07 2.08 -17.31
C ASP A 92 8.57 0.91 -16.45
N ASN A 93 8.00 1.25 -15.28
CA ASN A 93 7.42 0.30 -14.36
C ASN A 93 5.92 0.60 -14.24
N GLN A 94 5.12 -0.40 -14.58
CA GLN A 94 3.66 -0.36 -14.53
C GLN A 94 3.11 -0.92 -13.21
N ASP A 95 3.99 -1.30 -12.29
CA ASP A 95 3.61 -1.83 -10.98
C ASP A 95 2.80 -0.80 -10.18
N VAL A 96 1.83 -1.33 -9.45
CA VAL A 96 0.95 -0.59 -8.56
C VAL A 96 1.12 -1.17 -7.16
N VAL A 97 1.44 -0.30 -6.21
CA VAL A 97 1.63 -0.66 -4.81
C VAL A 97 0.47 -0.13 -3.98
N VAL A 98 -0.16 -1.01 -3.21
CA VAL A 98 -1.29 -0.67 -2.34
C VAL A 98 -0.86 -0.78 -0.89
N PHE A 99 -0.93 0.33 -0.17
CA PHE A 99 -0.72 0.41 1.26
C PHE A 99 -2.06 0.40 1.99
N GLY A 100 -2.26 -0.56 2.90
CA GLY A 100 -3.43 -0.66 3.75
C GLY A 100 -3.05 -0.60 5.22
N ARG A 101 -3.82 0.13 6.03
CA ARG A 101 -3.69 0.14 7.50
C ARG A 101 -5.03 -0.16 8.14
N PHE A 102 -5.02 -1.04 9.13
CA PHE A 102 -6.19 -1.54 9.82
C PHE A 102 -6.02 -1.44 11.34
N THR A 103 -7.12 -1.33 12.07
CA THR A 103 -7.13 -1.27 13.54
C THR A 103 -6.60 -2.56 14.17
N ASP A 104 -6.90 -3.68 13.50
CA ASP A 104 -6.59 -5.05 13.91
C ASP A 104 -6.72 -6.06 12.76
N ASP A 105 -6.36 -7.31 13.06
CA ASP A 105 -6.41 -8.44 12.14
C ASP A 105 -7.84 -8.76 11.68
N ALA A 106 -8.84 -8.61 12.56
CA ALA A 106 -10.23 -8.84 12.21
C ALA A 106 -10.73 -7.80 11.19
N ALA A 107 -10.35 -6.54 11.36
CA ALA A 107 -10.62 -5.46 10.41
C ALA A 107 -9.95 -5.73 9.04
N TYR A 108 -8.71 -6.21 9.03
CA TYR A 108 -8.03 -6.61 7.80
C TYR A 108 -8.77 -7.76 7.09
N HIS A 109 -9.13 -8.82 7.82
CA HIS A 109 -9.86 -9.95 7.25
C HIS A 109 -11.23 -9.56 6.73
N ALA A 110 -11.98 -8.73 7.46
CA ALA A 110 -13.26 -8.19 7.01
C ALA A 110 -13.09 -7.41 5.70
N HIS A 111 -12.10 -6.51 5.63
CA HIS A 111 -11.78 -5.74 4.43
C HIS A 111 -11.45 -6.66 3.24
N ARG A 112 -10.55 -7.63 3.44
CA ARG A 112 -10.12 -8.58 2.42
C ARG A 112 -11.28 -9.45 1.90
N SER A 113 -12.19 -9.86 2.79
CA SER A 113 -13.33 -10.70 2.43
C SER A 113 -14.45 -9.95 1.70
N SER A 114 -14.36 -8.62 1.58
CA SER A 114 -15.35 -7.85 0.83
C SER A 114 -15.36 -8.29 -0.64
N ALA A 115 -16.55 -8.32 -1.24
CA ALA A 115 -16.74 -8.78 -2.62
C ALA A 115 -15.90 -7.98 -3.64
N LEU A 116 -15.63 -6.71 -3.33
CA LEU A 116 -14.81 -5.81 -4.15
C LEU A 116 -13.32 -6.19 -4.11
N VAL A 117 -12.80 -6.62 -2.95
CA VAL A 117 -11.40 -7.02 -2.81
C VAL A 117 -11.17 -8.45 -3.30
N SER A 118 -12.15 -9.34 -3.08
CA SER A 118 -12.10 -10.73 -3.57
C SER A 118 -12.04 -10.81 -5.11
N GLY A 119 -12.61 -9.82 -5.83
CA GLY A 119 -12.55 -9.74 -7.28
C GLY A 119 -11.22 -9.26 -7.87
N LEU A 120 -10.26 -8.87 -7.02
CA LEU A 120 -8.90 -8.45 -7.41
C LEU A 120 -7.86 -9.57 -7.24
N GLN A 121 -8.23 -10.73 -6.69
CA GLN A 121 -7.35 -11.90 -6.48
C GLN A 121 -7.43 -12.87 -7.66
#